data_AF-A0A9D2H745-F1
#
_entry.id   AF-A0A9D2H745-F1
#
_cell.length_a   1.000
_cell.length_b   1.000
_cell.length_c   1.000
_cell.angle_alpha   90.00
_cell.angle_beta   90.00
_cell.angle_gamma   90.00
#
_symmetry.space_group_name_H-M   'P 1'
#
loop_
_entity.id
_entity.type
_entity.pdbx_description
1 polymer ?
#
loop_
_entity_poly.entity_id
_entity_poly.type
_entity_poly.pdbx_seq_one_letter_code
_entity_poly.pdbx_strand_id
1 'polypeptide(L)'
;MSAQAKIINMLLYDGSLGGVIRIEDSNWNAGELFSAPRESVSELIDTGACNRYGVYLLLSANKVYVGQSSDLAKRISQHIAGKDWWESVIILTTKDDTLNRSDIDYLEYVLIEKANAIQNLDSDNKKSGNPPKVDIFKKTLLNQYLEEALFLMQLIGIRVFAPVKTDRKARRTKKKSEPALSIINQESPSIQENPDSEKQHNGKVPPLPDTSMKVGQFIYAALRNLGESGYSFTDSQIDEMCTSEWSKKTFHTKYPFMKRYLSDDTDNRGTDGEVRFIAKPFVFGDKKVLISKEWYERQRPHFIVWYNSLK
;
A
#
# COMPACT_ATOMS: atom_id res chain seq x y z
N MET A 1 -35.68 16.46 3.63
CA MET A 1 -35.26 17.45 2.61
C MET A 1 -35.75 16.95 1.27
N SER A 2 -36.32 17.82 0.42
CA SER A 2 -36.62 17.47 -0.96
C SER A 2 -35.30 17.20 -1.70
N ALA A 3 -35.24 16.16 -2.53
CA ALA A 3 -34.06 15.91 -3.35
C ALA A 3 -33.89 17.06 -4.35
N GLN A 4 -32.69 17.65 -4.41
CA GLN A 4 -32.35 18.71 -5.36
C GLN A 4 -31.49 18.12 -6.49
N ALA A 5 -31.76 18.54 -7.73
CA ALA A 5 -30.94 18.16 -8.88
C ALA A 5 -29.53 18.76 -8.74
N LYS A 6 -28.51 18.00 -9.14
CA LYS A 6 -27.09 18.39 -9.16
C LYS A 6 -26.52 18.14 -10.55
N ILE A 7 -25.66 19.05 -11.03
CA ILE A 7 -24.91 18.89 -12.28
C ILE A 7 -23.46 18.59 -11.90
N ILE A 8 -22.97 17.44 -12.35
CA ILE A 8 -21.60 16.99 -12.13
C ILE A 8 -20.92 16.97 -13.50
N ASN A 9 -19.84 17.73 -13.64
CA ASN A 9 -19.01 17.70 -14.85
C ASN A 9 -17.81 16.80 -14.58
N MET A 10 -17.57 15.85 -15.48
CA MET A 10 -16.40 14.98 -15.45
C MET A 10 -15.63 15.15 -16.77
N LEU A 11 -14.36 15.52 -16.66
CA LEU A 11 -13.44 15.62 -17.78
C LEU A 11 -12.39 14.52 -17.69
N LEU A 12 -12.30 13.71 -18.75
CA LEU A 12 -11.28 12.66 -18.91
C LEU A 12 -10.22 13.19 -19.86
N TYR A 13 -8.99 13.39 -19.39
CA TYR A 13 -7.94 14.03 -20.20
C TYR A 13 -7.44 13.16 -21.35
N ASP A 14 -7.45 11.84 -21.18
CA ASP A 14 -7.07 10.84 -22.18
C ASP A 14 -8.29 10.10 -22.79
N GLY A 15 -9.50 10.51 -22.41
CA GLY A 15 -10.75 9.84 -22.79
C GLY A 15 -11.04 8.53 -22.06
N SER A 16 -10.25 8.17 -21.03
CA SER A 16 -10.40 6.93 -20.27
C SER A 16 -10.70 7.19 -18.79
N LEU A 17 -11.36 6.24 -18.12
CA LEU A 17 -11.52 6.24 -16.66
C LEU A 17 -10.24 5.82 -15.92
N GLY A 18 -9.23 5.36 -16.65
CA GLY A 18 -7.96 4.93 -16.11
C GLY A 18 -6.92 6.04 -16.02
N GLY A 19 -7.13 7.17 -16.71
CA GLY A 19 -6.19 8.30 -16.75
C GLY A 19 -6.50 9.40 -15.75
N VAL A 20 -6.10 10.63 -16.08
CA VAL A 20 -6.40 11.81 -15.27
C VAL A 20 -7.85 12.23 -15.47
N ILE A 21 -8.57 12.34 -14.35
CA ILE A 21 -9.96 12.75 -14.29
C ILE A 21 -10.04 14.05 -13.50
N ARG A 22 -10.76 15.05 -14.01
CA ARG A 22 -11.19 16.24 -13.26
C ARG A 22 -12.69 16.20 -13.06
N ILE A 23 -13.15 16.49 -11.85
CA ILE A 23 -14.57 16.52 -11.48
C ILE A 23 -14.87 17.82 -10.74
N GLU A 24 -15.97 18.45 -11.12
CA GLU A 24 -16.56 19.60 -10.43
C GLU A 24 -18.09 19.39 -10.33
N ASP A 25 -18.71 19.98 -9.30
CA ASP A 25 -20.17 20.05 -9.17
C ASP A 25 -20.60 21.52 -9.18
N SER A 26 -21.70 21.79 -9.89
CA SER A 26 -22.41 23.08 -9.94
C SER A 26 -22.57 23.81 -8.60
N ASN A 27 -22.70 23.09 -7.48
CA ASN A 27 -22.94 23.63 -6.15
C ASN A 27 -21.71 23.55 -5.23
N TRP A 28 -20.54 23.13 -5.74
CA TRP A 28 -19.35 22.90 -4.91
C TRP A 28 -18.49 24.14 -4.67
N ASN A 29 -19.03 25.36 -4.79
CA ASN A 29 -18.32 26.62 -4.48
C ASN A 29 -16.88 26.67 -5.03
N ALA A 30 -16.71 26.47 -6.34
CA ALA A 30 -15.43 26.40 -7.04
C ALA A 30 -14.50 25.22 -6.63
N GLY A 31 -14.99 24.25 -5.87
CA GLY A 31 -14.26 23.03 -5.54
C GLY A 31 -13.99 22.15 -6.75
N GLU A 32 -12.81 21.55 -6.75
CA GLU A 32 -12.34 20.63 -7.78
C GLU A 32 -11.72 19.39 -7.17
N LEU A 33 -12.06 18.25 -7.77
CA LEU A 33 -11.45 16.96 -7.49
C LEU A 33 -10.68 16.53 -8.73
N PHE A 34 -9.42 16.14 -8.55
CA PHE A 34 -8.68 15.41 -9.58
C PHE A 34 -8.36 14.02 -9.08
N SER A 35 -8.46 13.03 -9.97
CA SER A 35 -8.04 11.65 -9.73
C SER A 35 -7.04 11.26 -10.81
N ALA A 36 -5.97 10.59 -10.42
CA ALA A 36 -5.03 10.01 -11.38
C ALA A 36 -4.45 8.70 -10.82
N PRO A 37 -4.18 7.69 -11.67
CA PRO A 37 -3.32 6.60 -11.27
C PRO A 37 -1.90 7.11 -11.00
N ARG A 38 -1.13 6.37 -10.22
CA ARG A 38 0.25 6.75 -9.86
C ARG A 38 1.12 7.02 -11.09
N GLU A 39 0.97 6.23 -12.14
CA GLU A 39 1.69 6.36 -13.40
C GLU A 39 1.39 7.66 -14.16
N SER A 40 0.20 8.24 -13.98
CA SER A 40 -0.25 9.47 -14.64
C SER A 40 -0.04 10.72 -13.80
N VAL A 41 0.79 10.67 -12.75
CA VAL A 41 1.03 11.85 -11.90
C VAL A 41 1.69 12.99 -12.67
N SER A 42 2.54 12.70 -13.65
CA SER A 42 3.11 13.75 -14.52
C SER A 42 2.00 14.49 -15.27
N GLU A 43 1.07 13.75 -15.87
CA GLU A 43 -0.07 14.31 -16.60
C GLU A 43 -0.99 15.10 -15.65
N LEU A 44 -1.17 14.63 -14.42
CA LEU A 44 -1.92 15.35 -13.39
C LEU A 44 -1.24 16.68 -13.03
N ILE A 45 0.09 16.69 -12.88
CA ILE A 45 0.85 17.92 -12.60
C ILE A 45 0.72 18.91 -13.76
N ASP A 46 0.76 18.43 -15.00
CA ASP A 46 0.65 19.26 -16.21
C ASP A 46 -0.71 19.97 -16.34
N THR A 47 -1.75 19.51 -15.63
CA THR A 47 -3.04 20.23 -15.55
C THR A 47 -2.96 21.58 -14.83
N GLY A 48 -1.89 21.81 -14.05
CA GLY A 48 -1.71 23.00 -13.21
C GLY A 48 -2.49 22.97 -11.89
N ALA A 49 -3.33 21.96 -11.64
CA ALA A 49 -4.06 21.82 -10.38
C ALA A 49 -3.13 21.65 -9.17
N CYS A 50 -1.99 20.99 -9.37
CA CYS A 50 -1.01 20.71 -8.33
C CYS A 50 -0.20 21.95 -7.87
N ASN A 51 -0.38 23.10 -8.51
CA ASN A 51 0.28 24.36 -8.16
C ASN A 51 -0.53 25.21 -7.16
N ARG A 52 -1.68 24.69 -6.72
CA ARG A 52 -2.65 25.38 -5.86
C ARG A 52 -2.61 24.84 -4.44
N TYR A 53 -3.17 25.61 -3.50
CA TYR A 53 -3.46 25.12 -2.17
C TYR A 53 -4.45 23.95 -2.25
N GLY A 54 -4.13 22.88 -1.54
CA GLY A 54 -5.05 21.76 -1.44
C GLY A 54 -4.62 20.66 -0.49
N VAL A 55 -5.42 19.60 -0.55
CA VAL A 55 -5.22 18.34 0.16
C VAL A 55 -5.10 17.24 -0.88
N TYR A 56 -4.15 16.32 -0.67
CA TYR A 56 -3.96 15.15 -1.51
C TYR A 56 -4.15 13.87 -0.71
N LEU A 57 -4.71 12.85 -1.37
CA LEU A 57 -4.93 11.54 -0.80
C LEU A 57 -4.21 10.51 -1.67
N LEU A 58 -3.22 9.83 -1.11
CA LEU A 58 -2.60 8.66 -1.75
C LEU A 58 -3.43 7.44 -1.36
N LEU A 59 -3.81 6.64 -2.34
CA LEU A 59 -4.80 5.57 -2.17
C LEU A 59 -4.26 4.23 -2.61
N SER A 60 -4.69 3.18 -1.90
CA SER A 60 -4.66 1.79 -2.35
C SER A 60 -5.98 1.12 -1.96
N ALA A 61 -6.13 -0.17 -2.28
CA ALA A 61 -7.34 -0.94 -1.97
C ALA A 61 -7.86 -0.80 -0.52
N ASN A 62 -6.99 -0.64 0.47
CA ASN A 62 -7.36 -0.61 1.89
C ASN A 62 -6.64 0.47 2.71
N LYS A 63 -5.88 1.36 2.07
CA LYS A 63 -5.05 2.34 2.77
C LYS A 63 -5.18 3.72 2.16
N VAL A 64 -5.16 4.74 3.00
CA VAL A 64 -5.11 6.15 2.60
C VAL A 64 -4.06 6.90 3.41
N TYR A 65 -3.24 7.68 2.70
CA TYR A 65 -2.42 8.73 3.29
C TYR A 65 -3.01 10.07 2.86
N VAL A 66 -3.20 10.96 3.81
CA VAL A 66 -3.73 12.31 3.59
C VAL A 66 -2.59 13.27 3.88
N GLY A 67 -2.32 14.19 2.95
CA GLY A 67 -1.41 15.29 3.18
C GLY A 67 -1.97 16.59 2.62
N GLN A 68 -1.43 17.72 3.06
CA GLN A 68 -1.71 19.03 2.49
C GLN A 68 -0.45 19.74 1.98
N SER A 69 -0.65 20.68 1.06
CA SER A 69 0.41 21.57 0.58
C SER A 69 -0.15 22.79 -0.14
N SER A 70 0.65 23.86 -0.19
CA SER A 70 0.51 24.93 -1.19
C SER A 70 1.20 24.59 -2.52
N ASP A 71 2.06 23.57 -2.52
CA ASP A 71 2.76 23.03 -3.69
C ASP A 71 2.57 21.50 -3.65
N LEU A 72 1.47 21.05 -4.23
CA LEU A 72 1.09 19.64 -4.23
C LEU A 72 2.00 18.82 -5.14
N ALA A 73 2.45 19.41 -6.26
CA ALA A 73 3.34 18.76 -7.21
C ALA A 73 4.61 18.27 -6.51
N LYS A 74 5.30 19.17 -5.79
CA LYS A 74 6.50 18.82 -5.02
C LYS A 74 6.24 17.71 -4.01
N ARG A 75 5.12 17.77 -3.28
CA ARG A 75 4.81 16.77 -2.23
C ARG A 75 4.47 15.41 -2.82
N ILE A 76 3.69 15.35 -3.90
CA ILE A 76 3.36 14.07 -4.56
C ILE A 76 4.62 13.48 -5.19
N SER A 77 5.47 14.28 -5.85
CA SER A 77 6.74 13.81 -6.40
C SER A 77 7.66 13.21 -5.32
N GLN A 78 7.69 13.79 -4.12
CA GLN A 78 8.40 13.18 -2.98
C GLN A 78 7.84 11.80 -2.60
N HIS A 79 6.51 11.63 -2.63
CA HIS A 79 5.87 10.34 -2.35
C HIS A 79 6.04 9.32 -3.48
N ILE A 80 6.22 9.75 -4.73
CA ILE A 80 6.60 8.84 -5.82
C ILE A 80 7.94 8.17 -5.50
N ALA A 81 8.90 8.91 -4.96
CA ALA A 81 10.22 8.39 -4.60
C ALA A 81 10.25 7.66 -3.24
N GLY A 82 9.32 8.00 -2.33
CA GLY A 82 9.37 7.58 -0.92
C GLY A 82 8.35 6.53 -0.48
N LYS A 83 7.25 6.32 -1.23
CA LYS A 83 6.16 5.40 -0.85
C LYS A 83 5.66 4.60 -2.04
N ASP A 84 5.81 3.28 -2.02
CA ASP A 84 5.49 2.43 -3.18
C ASP A 84 4.10 1.79 -3.13
N TRP A 85 3.40 1.89 -2.00
CA TRP A 85 2.16 1.14 -1.77
C TRP A 85 0.92 1.75 -2.43
N TRP A 86 0.95 3.04 -2.76
CA TRP A 86 -0.21 3.74 -3.30
C TRP A 86 -0.28 3.61 -4.82
N GLU A 87 -1.50 3.39 -5.30
CA GLU A 87 -1.85 3.04 -6.67
C GLU A 87 -2.48 4.23 -7.41
N SER A 88 -3.14 5.12 -6.68
CA SER A 88 -3.74 6.33 -7.23
C SER A 88 -3.66 7.50 -6.25
N VAL A 89 -3.88 8.70 -6.77
CA VAL A 89 -3.91 9.94 -6.00
C VAL A 89 -5.20 10.70 -6.28
N ILE A 90 -5.74 11.31 -5.23
CA ILE A 90 -6.77 12.34 -5.34
C ILE A 90 -6.20 13.68 -4.92
N ILE A 91 -6.56 14.73 -5.64
CA ILE A 91 -6.34 16.11 -5.26
C ILE A 91 -7.69 16.77 -5.01
N LEU A 92 -7.79 17.47 -3.89
CA LEU A 92 -8.87 18.39 -3.59
C LEU A 92 -8.29 19.81 -3.55
N THR A 93 -8.80 20.67 -4.43
CA THR A 93 -8.41 22.08 -4.53
C THR A 93 -9.61 22.93 -4.94
N THR A 94 -9.38 24.20 -5.26
CA THR A 94 -10.36 25.12 -5.82
C THR A 94 -9.90 25.64 -7.17
N LYS A 95 -10.85 25.88 -8.08
CA LYS A 95 -10.63 26.36 -9.45
C LYS A 95 -9.84 27.67 -9.51
N ASP A 96 -10.06 28.52 -8.52
CA ASP A 96 -9.52 29.87 -8.39
C ASP A 96 -8.48 30.01 -7.25
N ASP A 97 -7.96 28.89 -6.73
CA ASP A 97 -6.95 28.86 -5.66
C ASP A 97 -7.33 29.69 -4.42
N THR A 98 -8.60 29.66 -4.03
CA THR A 98 -9.16 30.40 -2.89
C THR A 98 -8.89 29.77 -1.52
N LEU A 99 -8.38 28.53 -1.49
CA LEU A 99 -7.93 27.90 -0.24
C LEU A 99 -6.65 28.57 0.28
N ASN A 100 -6.54 28.66 1.60
CA ASN A 100 -5.32 29.12 2.27
C ASN A 100 -4.74 28.05 3.20
N ARG A 101 -3.67 28.40 3.93
CA ARG A 101 -3.00 27.47 4.84
C ARG A 101 -3.92 26.91 5.93
N SER A 102 -4.69 27.77 6.62
CA SER A 102 -5.60 27.31 7.67
C SER A 102 -6.71 26.40 7.12
N ASP A 103 -7.10 26.61 5.87
CA ASP A 103 -8.14 25.81 5.22
C ASP A 103 -7.65 24.40 4.98
N ILE A 104 -6.49 24.25 4.35
CA ILE A 104 -5.93 22.94 4.02
C ILE A 104 -5.47 22.18 5.27
N ASP A 105 -5.01 22.88 6.32
CA ASP A 105 -4.73 22.27 7.63
C ASP A 105 -6.01 21.68 8.25
N TYR A 106 -7.14 22.40 8.17
CA TYR A 106 -8.44 21.92 8.66
C TYR A 106 -9.00 20.76 7.83
N LEU A 107 -8.92 20.84 6.50
CA LEU A 107 -9.37 19.77 5.60
C LEU A 107 -8.56 18.49 5.84
N GLU A 108 -7.24 18.59 5.95
CA GLU A 108 -6.34 17.46 6.28
C GLU A 108 -6.74 16.83 7.62
N TYR A 109 -6.93 17.65 8.66
CA TYR A 109 -7.34 17.17 9.98
C TYR A 109 -8.65 16.35 9.93
N VAL A 110 -9.68 16.86 9.27
CA VAL A 110 -10.98 16.18 9.19
C VAL A 110 -10.89 14.88 8.38
N LEU A 111 -10.14 14.88 7.27
CA LEU A 111 -9.93 13.70 6.45
C LEU A 111 -9.14 12.61 7.20
N ILE A 112 -8.10 12.99 7.96
CA ILE A 112 -7.36 12.07 8.83
C ILE A 112 -8.28 11.44 9.87
N GLU A 113 -9.13 12.22 10.52
CA GLU A 113 -10.09 11.69 11.50
C GLU A 113 -11.08 10.69 10.87
N LYS A 114 -11.58 10.99 9.68
CA LYS A 114 -12.49 10.08 8.96
C LYS A 114 -11.80 8.78 8.56
N ALA A 115 -10.57 8.84 8.04
CA ALA A 115 -9.80 7.65 7.68
C ALA A 115 -9.43 6.79 8.90
N ASN A 116 -9.07 7.43 10.01
CA ASN A 116 -8.74 6.77 11.27
C ASN A 116 -9.96 6.04 11.86
N ALA A 117 -11.13 6.67 11.82
CA ALA A 117 -12.38 6.09 12.33
C ALA A 117 -12.74 4.73 11.70
N ILE A 118 -12.24 4.45 10.49
CA ILE A 118 -12.45 3.18 9.79
C ILE A 118 -11.18 2.35 9.59
N GLN A 119 -10.08 2.70 10.28
CA GLN A 119 -8.82 1.96 10.30
C GLN A 119 -8.11 1.83 8.93
N ASN A 120 -8.35 2.76 8.01
CA ASN A 120 -7.71 2.79 6.69
C ASN A 120 -6.51 3.74 6.62
N LEU A 121 -6.21 4.50 7.69
CA LEU A 121 -5.15 5.49 7.69
C LEU A 121 -3.76 4.82 7.61
N ASP A 122 -2.89 5.36 6.76
CA ASP A 122 -1.49 4.96 6.68
C ASP A 122 -0.75 5.17 8.00
N SER A 123 0.08 4.20 8.42
CA SER A 123 0.80 4.24 9.69
C SER A 123 1.76 5.42 9.82
N ASP A 124 2.28 5.90 8.69
CA ASP A 124 3.18 7.06 8.66
C ASP A 124 2.40 8.37 8.75
N ASN A 125 1.07 8.34 8.57
CA ASN A 125 0.21 9.50 8.69
C ASN A 125 -0.20 9.67 10.16
N LYS A 126 0.75 10.16 10.97
CA LYS A 126 0.52 10.39 12.40
C LYS A 126 -0.61 11.38 12.61
N LYS A 127 -1.43 11.14 13.64
CA LYS A 127 -2.49 12.06 14.04
C LYS A 127 -1.88 13.43 14.36
N SER A 128 -2.30 14.47 13.62
CA SER A 128 -2.08 15.85 14.02
C SER A 128 -2.82 16.11 15.34
N GLY A 129 -2.15 16.70 16.32
CA GLY A 129 -2.63 16.84 17.70
C GLY A 129 -3.96 17.59 17.85
N ASN A 130 -3.91 18.85 18.25
CA ASN A 130 -5.14 19.64 18.45
C ASN A 130 -5.77 20.04 17.10
N PRO A 131 -7.12 20.14 17.02
CA PRO A 131 -7.80 20.61 15.82
C PRO A 131 -7.32 22.02 15.44
N PRO A 132 -7.10 22.30 14.14
CA PRO A 132 -6.78 23.63 13.67
C PRO A 132 -7.83 24.66 14.10
N LYS A 133 -7.38 25.85 14.50
CA LYS A 133 -8.26 26.95 14.89
C LYS A 133 -8.80 27.63 13.62
N VAL A 134 -10.08 27.45 13.36
CA VAL A 134 -10.82 28.08 12.26
C VAL A 134 -12.13 28.65 12.82
N ASP A 135 -12.57 29.81 12.34
CA ASP A 135 -13.85 30.41 12.78
C ASP A 135 -15.06 29.59 12.32
N ILE A 136 -16.23 29.86 12.90
CA ILE A 136 -17.44 29.06 12.68
C ILE A 136 -17.97 29.13 11.23
N PHE A 137 -17.85 30.28 10.57
CA PHE A 137 -18.32 30.45 9.18
C PHE A 137 -17.42 29.65 8.25
N LYS A 138 -16.12 29.83 8.38
CA LYS A 138 -15.14 29.13 7.56
C LYS A 138 -15.16 27.62 7.81
N LYS A 139 -15.28 27.19 9.07
CA LYS A 139 -15.48 25.78 9.43
C LYS A 139 -16.72 25.18 8.75
N THR A 140 -17.83 25.91 8.73
CA THR A 140 -19.07 25.46 8.08
C THR A 140 -18.88 25.29 6.58
N LEU A 141 -18.25 26.26 5.92
CA LEU A 141 -17.94 26.19 4.49
C LEU A 141 -17.02 25.01 4.15
N LEU A 142 -15.96 24.78 4.94
CA LEU A 142 -15.02 23.68 4.71
C LEU A 142 -15.66 22.30 4.95
N ASN A 143 -16.60 22.20 5.90
CA ASN A 143 -17.36 20.96 6.09
C ASN A 143 -18.28 20.67 4.89
N GLN A 144 -18.99 21.69 4.38
CA GLN A 144 -19.80 21.55 3.16
C GLN A 144 -18.94 21.17 1.95
N TYR A 145 -17.77 21.79 1.82
CA TYR A 145 -16.79 21.44 0.79
C TYR A 145 -16.39 19.95 0.89
N LEU A 146 -16.10 19.44 2.09
CA LEU A 146 -15.75 18.03 2.27
C LEU A 146 -16.91 17.08 2.03
N GLU A 147 -18.14 17.44 2.39
CA GLU A 147 -19.32 16.61 2.12
C GLU A 147 -19.47 16.34 0.62
N GLU A 148 -19.31 17.39 -0.19
CA GLU A 148 -19.37 17.27 -1.64
C GLU A 148 -18.17 16.48 -2.18
N ALA A 149 -16.95 16.75 -1.70
CA ALA A 149 -15.76 16.01 -2.07
C ALA A 149 -15.91 14.50 -1.83
N LEU A 150 -16.42 14.11 -0.65
CA LEU A 150 -16.63 12.72 -0.26
C LEU A 150 -17.74 12.04 -1.06
N PHE A 151 -18.76 12.78 -1.48
CA PHE A 151 -19.80 12.29 -2.38
C PHE A 151 -19.21 12.01 -3.78
N LEU A 152 -18.44 12.94 -4.34
CA LEU A 152 -17.80 12.78 -5.64
C LEU A 152 -16.74 11.66 -5.63
N MET A 153 -15.99 11.50 -4.54
CA MET A 153 -15.09 10.36 -4.37
C MET A 153 -15.85 9.02 -4.45
N GLN A 154 -17.02 8.92 -3.82
CA GLN A 154 -17.84 7.70 -3.91
C GLN A 154 -18.33 7.43 -5.32
N LEU A 155 -18.67 8.48 -6.08
CA LEU A 155 -19.08 8.37 -7.48
C LEU A 155 -18.01 7.68 -8.35
N ILE A 156 -16.74 8.01 -8.12
CA ILE A 156 -15.60 7.37 -8.82
C ILE A 156 -15.06 6.12 -8.11
N GLY A 157 -15.83 5.54 -7.18
CA GLY A 157 -15.53 4.24 -6.58
C GLY A 157 -14.54 4.27 -5.42
N ILE A 158 -14.18 5.45 -4.91
CA ILE A 158 -13.26 5.59 -3.77
C ILE A 158 -14.02 5.38 -2.47
N ARG A 159 -13.64 4.34 -1.73
CA ARG A 159 -14.36 3.88 -0.52
C ARG A 159 -13.53 3.95 0.76
N VAL A 160 -12.36 4.59 0.73
CA VAL A 160 -11.45 4.70 1.89
C VAL A 160 -11.99 5.56 3.05
N PHE A 161 -13.21 6.10 2.94
CA PHE A 161 -13.95 6.78 4.00
C PHE A 161 -15.34 6.18 4.26
N ALA A 162 -15.74 5.16 3.51
CA ALA A 162 -17.00 4.47 3.71
C ALA A 162 -16.80 3.34 4.74
N PRO A 163 -17.74 3.14 5.69
CA PRO A 163 -17.66 1.99 6.58
C PRO A 163 -17.64 0.71 5.75
N VAL A 164 -16.70 -0.18 6.05
CA VAL A 164 -16.67 -1.51 5.45
C VAL A 164 -17.99 -2.18 5.80
N LYS A 165 -18.89 -2.35 4.82
CA LYS A 165 -20.00 -3.28 4.97
C LYS A 165 -19.35 -4.64 5.12
N THR A 166 -19.22 -5.13 6.35
CA THR A 166 -18.95 -6.53 6.58
C THR A 166 -20.11 -7.28 5.96
N ASP A 167 -19.92 -7.81 4.76
CA ASP A 167 -20.71 -8.94 4.29
C ASP A 167 -20.46 -10.04 5.32
N ARG A 168 -21.39 -10.14 6.28
CA ARG A 168 -21.45 -11.29 7.18
C ARG A 168 -21.56 -12.49 6.26
N LYS A 169 -20.43 -13.20 6.09
CA LYS A 169 -20.37 -14.52 5.45
C LYS A 169 -21.64 -15.26 5.81
N ALA A 170 -22.39 -15.63 4.78
CA ALA A 170 -23.58 -16.47 4.88
C ALA A 170 -23.31 -17.57 5.91
N ARG A 171 -23.97 -17.45 7.06
CA ARG A 171 -23.97 -18.45 8.12
C ARG A 171 -24.58 -19.69 7.48
N ARG A 172 -23.74 -20.63 7.03
CA ARG A 172 -24.15 -21.99 6.67
C ARG A 172 -24.93 -22.54 7.87
N THR A 173 -26.24 -22.52 7.77
CA THR A 173 -27.14 -23.17 8.72
C THR A 173 -26.91 -24.67 8.60
N LYS A 174 -26.33 -25.26 9.66
CA LYS A 174 -26.34 -26.71 9.86
C LYS A 174 -27.81 -27.14 9.93
N LYS A 175 -28.29 -27.87 8.91
CA LYS A 175 -29.53 -28.63 8.98
C LYS A 175 -29.19 -30.00 9.59
N LYS A 176 -29.91 -30.36 10.66
CA LYS A 176 -29.82 -31.61 11.43
C LYS A 176 -30.94 -32.55 10.98
N SER A 177 -30.63 -33.84 10.77
CA SER A 177 -31.44 -35.08 10.98
C SER A 177 -30.91 -36.20 10.03
N GLU A 178 -30.01 -37.11 10.45
CA GLU A 178 -30.21 -38.44 11.12
C GLU A 178 -30.64 -39.59 10.17
N PRO A 179 -30.39 -40.90 10.47
CA PRO A 179 -29.19 -41.58 11.01
C PRO A 179 -28.88 -42.95 10.29
N ALA A 180 -27.99 -43.77 10.90
CA ALA A 180 -27.59 -45.17 10.63
C ALA A 180 -26.28 -45.34 9.80
N LEU A 181 -25.29 -46.20 10.14
CA LEU A 181 -25.16 -47.30 11.09
C LEU A 181 -23.67 -47.43 11.51
N SER A 182 -23.45 -47.93 12.72
CA SER A 182 -22.19 -48.18 13.42
C SER A 182 -21.34 -49.32 12.83
N ILE A 183 -20.00 -49.18 12.80
CA ILE A 183 -19.04 -50.25 13.14
C ILE A 183 -17.80 -49.65 13.84
N ILE A 184 -17.46 -50.26 14.97
CA ILE A 184 -16.34 -50.04 15.88
C ILE A 184 -15.10 -50.76 15.34
N ASN A 185 -13.91 -50.15 15.43
CA ASN A 185 -12.77 -50.81 16.08
C ASN A 185 -11.63 -49.84 16.41
N GLN A 186 -11.21 -49.95 17.66
CA GLN A 186 -10.01 -49.36 18.24
C GLN A 186 -8.79 -50.14 17.77
N GLU A 187 -7.67 -49.46 17.60
CA GLU A 187 -6.39 -49.83 18.24
C GLU A 187 -5.39 -48.69 18.08
N SER A 188 -4.85 -48.24 19.21
CA SER A 188 -3.56 -47.55 19.29
C SER A 188 -2.51 -48.58 19.67
N PRO A 189 -1.24 -48.36 19.31
CA PRO A 189 -0.23 -48.50 20.35
C PRO A 189 0.77 -47.34 20.38
N SER A 190 1.07 -46.93 21.59
CA SER A 190 2.17 -46.07 22.02
C SER A 190 3.44 -46.92 22.25
N ILE A 191 4.61 -46.49 21.75
CA ILE A 191 5.94 -46.74 22.36
C ILE A 191 6.80 -45.47 22.23
N GLN A 192 7.61 -45.27 23.28
CA GLN A 192 8.37 -44.11 23.73
C GLN A 192 9.73 -43.90 23.01
N GLU A 193 10.27 -42.66 23.15
CA GLU A 193 11.68 -42.18 23.29
C GLU A 193 12.84 -43.08 22.79
N ASN A 194 13.95 -42.67 22.17
CA ASN A 194 14.81 -41.46 22.02
C ASN A 194 15.88 -41.85 20.92
N PRO A 195 17.01 -41.14 20.63
CA PRO A 195 17.40 -39.74 20.56
C PRO A 195 17.98 -39.36 19.14
N ASP A 196 18.40 -38.10 18.95
CA ASP A 196 19.31 -37.60 17.91
C ASP A 196 19.05 -37.94 16.42
N SER A 197 18.52 -36.95 15.67
CA SER A 197 19.12 -36.52 14.39
C SER A 197 18.42 -35.28 13.85
N GLU A 198 19.23 -34.26 13.56
CA GLU A 198 18.91 -33.05 12.83
C GLU A 198 18.10 -33.34 11.56
N LYS A 199 16.92 -32.74 11.41
CA LYS A 199 16.30 -32.51 10.11
C LYS A 199 15.70 -31.12 10.07
N GLN A 200 16.46 -30.18 9.49
CA GLN A 200 15.95 -28.89 9.04
C GLN A 200 14.79 -29.15 8.07
N HIS A 201 13.57 -28.78 8.49
CA HIS A 201 12.42 -28.73 7.60
C HIS A 201 12.58 -27.54 6.67
N ASN A 202 13.12 -27.74 5.47
CA ASN A 202 13.02 -26.72 4.43
C ASN A 202 11.62 -26.80 3.82
N GLY A 203 10.80 -25.75 3.98
CA GLY A 203 9.52 -25.64 3.30
C GLY A 203 9.67 -25.79 1.78
N LYS A 204 8.65 -26.32 1.08
CA LYS A 204 8.72 -26.47 -0.38
C LYS A 204 8.86 -25.09 -1.04
N VAL A 205 9.74 -24.98 -2.05
CA VAL A 205 9.87 -23.76 -2.88
C VAL A 205 8.59 -23.57 -3.70
N PRO A 206 7.81 -22.50 -3.48
CA PRO A 206 6.57 -22.28 -4.21
C PRO A 206 6.84 -21.78 -5.64
N PRO A 207 5.90 -21.95 -6.58
CA PRO A 207 6.06 -21.47 -7.95
C PRO A 207 6.26 -19.95 -8.00
N LEU A 208 6.99 -19.50 -9.01
CA LEU A 208 7.22 -18.08 -9.27
C LEU A 208 5.90 -17.35 -9.62
N PRO A 209 5.74 -16.07 -9.22
CA PRO A 209 4.59 -15.25 -9.57
C PRO A 209 4.46 -14.97 -11.08
N ASP A 210 3.38 -14.29 -11.47
CA ASP A 210 3.18 -13.84 -12.85
C ASP A 210 4.36 -12.97 -13.33
N THR A 211 4.94 -13.35 -14.47
CA THR A 211 6.08 -12.66 -15.09
C THR A 211 5.70 -11.32 -15.70
N SER A 212 4.40 -11.03 -15.88
CA SER A 212 3.88 -9.74 -16.34
C SER A 212 4.08 -8.60 -15.33
N MET A 213 4.28 -8.93 -14.05
CA MET A 213 4.52 -7.97 -12.97
C MET A 213 5.85 -7.23 -13.17
N LYS A 214 5.96 -5.97 -12.73
CA LYS A 214 7.24 -5.24 -12.69
C LYS A 214 8.28 -6.04 -11.89
N VAL A 215 9.55 -6.06 -12.32
CA VAL A 215 10.60 -6.93 -11.75
C VAL A 215 10.72 -6.88 -10.22
N GLY A 216 10.63 -5.69 -9.62
CA GLY A 216 10.67 -5.56 -8.15
C GLY A 216 9.49 -6.28 -7.49
N GLN A 217 8.26 -6.06 -8.00
CA GLN A 217 7.05 -6.72 -7.50
C GLN A 217 7.13 -8.24 -7.65
N PHE A 218 7.59 -8.72 -8.81
CA PHE A 218 7.82 -10.13 -9.07
C PHE A 218 8.78 -10.76 -8.05
N ILE A 219 9.91 -10.11 -7.79
CA ILE A 219 10.92 -10.59 -6.83
C ILE A 219 10.38 -10.58 -5.41
N TYR A 220 9.74 -9.49 -4.98
CA TYR A 220 9.19 -9.39 -3.64
C TYR A 220 8.08 -10.41 -3.41
N ALA A 221 7.18 -10.60 -4.38
CA ALA A 221 6.14 -11.61 -4.29
C ALA A 221 6.74 -13.03 -4.21
N ALA A 222 7.73 -13.34 -5.04
CA ALA A 222 8.43 -14.64 -4.99
C ALA A 222 9.06 -14.89 -3.61
N LEU A 223 9.78 -13.91 -3.07
CA LEU A 223 10.43 -14.01 -1.76
C LEU A 223 9.43 -14.05 -0.60
N ARG A 224 8.28 -13.37 -0.70
CA ARG A 224 7.21 -13.47 0.31
C ARG A 224 6.60 -14.86 0.31
N ASN A 225 6.23 -15.35 -0.87
CA ASN A 225 5.69 -16.70 -1.02
C ASN A 225 6.67 -17.75 -0.47
N LEU A 226 7.96 -17.59 -0.76
CA LEU A 226 9.03 -18.46 -0.25
C LEU A 226 9.11 -18.45 1.28
N GLY A 227 9.05 -17.28 1.91
CA GLY A 227 9.01 -17.19 3.37
C GLY A 227 7.73 -17.81 3.97
N GLU A 228 6.58 -17.56 3.35
CA GLU A 228 5.28 -18.10 3.77
C GLU A 228 5.16 -19.61 3.59
N SER A 229 5.94 -20.22 2.69
CA SER A 229 6.00 -21.68 2.54
C SER A 229 6.77 -22.38 3.66
N GLY A 230 7.38 -21.62 4.58
CA GLY A 230 8.24 -22.12 5.63
C GLY A 230 9.67 -22.40 5.17
N TYR A 231 10.07 -21.90 4.00
CA TYR A 231 11.47 -21.98 3.57
C TYR A 231 12.37 -21.16 4.51
N SER A 232 13.51 -21.72 4.89
CA SER A 232 14.46 -21.04 5.76
C SER A 232 15.86 -21.12 5.17
N PHE A 233 16.53 -19.98 5.09
CA PHE A 233 17.95 -19.95 4.75
C PHE A 233 18.80 -20.29 5.99
N THR A 234 19.96 -20.91 5.76
CA THR A 234 20.99 -21.04 6.79
C THR A 234 21.66 -19.69 7.04
N ASP A 235 22.32 -19.51 8.18
CA ASP A 235 23.04 -18.26 8.45
C ASP A 235 24.13 -17.98 7.43
N SER A 236 24.87 -19.02 7.00
CA SER A 236 25.88 -18.88 5.95
C SER A 236 25.28 -18.39 4.62
N GLN A 237 24.09 -18.86 4.25
CA GLN A 237 23.40 -18.38 3.04
C GLN A 237 23.00 -16.90 3.17
N ILE A 238 22.48 -16.50 4.33
CA ILE A 238 22.13 -15.09 4.58
C ILE A 238 23.38 -14.21 4.55
N ASP A 239 24.48 -14.64 5.19
CA ASP A 239 25.72 -13.87 5.24
C ASP A 239 26.31 -13.66 3.84
N GLU A 240 26.33 -14.71 3.01
CA GLU A 240 26.74 -14.58 1.62
C GLU A 240 25.87 -13.57 0.86
N MET A 241 24.54 -13.69 0.98
CA MET A 241 23.57 -12.80 0.33
C MET A 241 23.59 -11.35 0.86
N CYS A 242 24.21 -11.12 2.02
CA CYS A 242 24.51 -9.80 2.57
C CYS A 242 25.77 -9.14 2.00
N THR A 243 26.49 -9.79 1.08
CA THR A 243 27.68 -9.21 0.43
C THR A 243 27.39 -8.65 -0.95
N SER A 244 28.06 -7.54 -1.30
CA SER A 244 28.05 -6.99 -2.67
C SER A 244 28.63 -7.96 -3.70
N GLU A 245 29.64 -8.77 -3.32
CA GLU A 245 30.28 -9.73 -4.23
C GLU A 245 29.31 -10.83 -4.66
N TRP A 246 28.53 -11.37 -3.72
CA TRP A 246 27.50 -12.34 -4.05
C TRP A 246 26.44 -11.75 -4.99
N SER A 247 25.95 -10.55 -4.68
CA SER A 247 25.03 -9.79 -5.54
C SER A 247 25.56 -9.57 -6.96
N LYS A 248 26.83 -9.18 -7.08
CA LYS A 248 27.48 -8.94 -8.37
C LYS A 248 27.62 -10.22 -9.19
N LYS A 249 27.93 -11.34 -8.54
CA LYS A 249 28.05 -12.66 -9.17
C LYS A 249 26.69 -13.24 -9.58
N THR A 250 25.68 -13.12 -8.73
CA THR A 250 24.38 -13.78 -8.93
C THR A 250 23.41 -12.91 -9.74
N PHE A 251 23.34 -11.61 -9.46
CA PHE A 251 22.35 -10.69 -10.05
C PHE A 251 22.95 -9.53 -10.83
N HIS A 252 24.28 -9.45 -10.96
CA HIS A 252 24.96 -8.33 -11.60
C HIS A 252 24.56 -6.96 -11.00
N THR A 253 24.36 -6.93 -9.67
CA THR A 253 24.07 -5.72 -8.88
C THR A 253 25.29 -5.30 -8.06
N LYS A 254 25.43 -3.99 -7.82
CA LYS A 254 26.54 -3.42 -7.03
C LYS A 254 26.32 -3.61 -5.52
N TYR A 255 25.09 -3.58 -5.06
CA TYR A 255 24.75 -3.56 -3.64
C TYR A 255 24.27 -4.93 -3.15
N PRO A 256 24.40 -5.23 -1.85
CA PRO A 256 23.96 -6.50 -1.28
C PRO A 256 22.50 -6.82 -1.60
N PHE A 257 22.20 -8.10 -1.77
CA PHE A 257 20.86 -8.57 -2.12
C PHE A 257 19.92 -8.41 -0.92
N MET A 258 20.46 -8.66 0.28
CA MET A 258 19.74 -8.45 1.53
C MET A 258 20.63 -7.87 2.63
N LYS A 259 20.01 -7.41 3.71
CA LYS A 259 20.66 -6.98 4.96
C LYS A 259 19.99 -7.71 6.13
N ARG A 260 20.76 -8.20 7.11
CA ARG A 260 20.18 -8.78 8.33
C ARG A 260 19.34 -7.73 9.06
N TYR A 261 18.17 -8.15 9.54
CA TYR A 261 17.30 -7.30 10.34
C TYR A 261 17.50 -7.63 11.83
N LEU A 262 18.13 -6.71 12.56
CA LEU A 262 18.26 -6.79 14.01
C LEU A 262 16.99 -6.22 14.65
N SER A 263 16.51 -6.82 15.73
CA SER A 263 15.34 -6.31 16.45
C SER A 263 15.63 -4.86 16.87
N ASP A 264 14.68 -3.96 16.64
CA ASP A 264 14.76 -2.50 16.89
C ASP A 264 15.56 -1.68 15.87
N ASP A 265 16.19 -2.32 14.88
CA ASP A 265 16.89 -1.62 13.81
C ASP A 265 15.97 -1.40 12.59
N THR A 266 15.48 -0.17 12.43
CA THR A 266 14.74 0.25 11.24
C THR A 266 15.64 0.75 10.11
N ASP A 267 16.97 0.64 10.25
CA ASP A 267 17.91 1.14 9.26
C ASP A 267 17.92 0.30 7.98
N ASN A 268 17.28 0.84 6.97
CA ASN A 268 17.24 0.28 5.62
C ASN A 268 18.27 0.94 4.68
N ARG A 269 19.25 1.66 5.22
CA ARG A 269 20.33 2.25 4.45
C ARG A 269 21.44 1.24 4.15
N GLY A 270 22.08 1.46 3.01
CA GLY A 270 23.34 0.81 2.66
C GLY A 270 24.54 1.46 3.36
N THR A 271 25.73 0.94 3.10
CA THR A 271 26.99 1.48 3.64
C THR A 271 27.30 2.91 3.17
N ASP A 272 26.61 3.38 2.14
CA ASP A 272 26.69 4.72 1.59
C ASP A 272 25.72 5.72 2.25
N GLY A 273 24.94 5.29 3.24
CA GLY A 273 23.94 6.12 3.91
C GLY A 273 22.66 6.35 3.08
N GLU A 274 22.61 5.82 1.86
CA GLU A 274 21.42 5.88 1.02
C GLU A 274 20.47 4.74 1.36
N VAL A 275 19.16 4.98 1.23
CA VAL A 275 18.17 3.91 1.40
C VAL A 275 18.35 2.90 0.27
N ARG A 276 18.82 1.69 0.57
CA ARG A 276 19.07 0.62 -0.42
C ARG A 276 18.17 -0.60 -0.24
N PHE A 277 17.55 -0.76 0.93
CA PHE A 277 16.68 -1.89 1.23
C PHE A 277 15.23 -1.45 1.50
N ILE A 278 14.28 -2.33 1.24
CA ILE A 278 12.87 -2.12 1.63
C ILE A 278 12.75 -2.28 3.14
N ALA A 279 12.11 -1.31 3.79
CA ALA A 279 12.01 -1.24 5.25
C ALA A 279 11.23 -2.41 5.88
N LYS A 280 10.30 -3.04 5.14
CA LYS A 280 9.52 -4.17 5.65
C LYS A 280 10.35 -5.46 5.62
N PRO A 281 10.63 -6.11 6.76
CA PRO A 281 11.43 -7.32 6.79
C PRO A 281 10.71 -8.50 6.12
N PHE A 282 11.49 -9.32 5.45
CA PHE A 282 11.14 -10.64 4.95
C PHE A 282 11.55 -11.67 6.01
N VAL A 283 10.73 -12.70 6.18
CA VAL A 283 10.90 -13.71 7.22
C VAL A 283 11.14 -15.05 6.54
N PHE A 284 12.23 -15.72 6.90
CA PHE A 284 12.61 -17.04 6.40
C PHE A 284 12.96 -17.92 7.59
N GLY A 285 12.00 -18.73 8.05
CA GLY A 285 12.08 -19.41 9.34
C GLY A 285 12.14 -18.41 10.50
N ASP A 286 13.19 -18.50 11.31
CA ASP A 286 13.49 -17.60 12.44
C ASP A 286 14.23 -16.32 12.03
N LYS A 287 14.71 -16.24 10.78
CA LYS A 287 15.56 -15.14 10.30
C LYS A 287 14.72 -14.03 9.69
N LYS A 288 15.09 -12.79 10.00
CA LYS A 288 14.53 -11.58 9.38
C LYS A 288 15.59 -10.86 8.58
N VAL A 289 15.24 -10.45 7.37
CA VAL A 289 16.12 -9.71 6.46
C VAL A 289 15.39 -8.59 5.74
N LEU A 290 16.10 -7.52 5.38
CA LEU A 290 15.64 -6.49 4.47
C LEU A 290 16.15 -6.82 3.06
N ILE A 291 15.31 -6.69 2.04
CA ILE A 291 15.67 -7.00 0.64
C ILE A 291 16.00 -5.72 -0.11
N SER A 292 16.99 -5.78 -1.01
CA SER A 292 17.40 -4.65 -1.85
C SER A 292 16.22 -4.10 -2.66
N LYS A 293 16.18 -2.77 -2.82
CA LYS A 293 15.16 -2.07 -3.60
C LYS A 293 15.52 -1.91 -5.09
N GLU A 294 16.78 -2.14 -5.44
CA GLU A 294 17.32 -1.79 -6.77
C GLU A 294 17.22 -2.93 -7.76
N TRP A 295 16.01 -3.13 -8.28
CA TRP A 295 15.73 -4.11 -9.32
C TRP A 295 15.45 -3.46 -10.67
N TYR A 296 16.11 -3.98 -11.69
CA TYR A 296 15.97 -3.62 -13.09
C TYR A 296 15.56 -4.84 -13.89
N GLU A 297 14.77 -4.65 -14.95
CA GLU A 297 14.16 -5.74 -15.71
C GLU A 297 15.19 -6.78 -16.21
N ARG A 298 16.40 -6.31 -16.57
CA ARG A 298 17.55 -7.15 -16.95
C ARG A 298 17.95 -8.21 -15.91
N GLN A 299 17.57 -8.04 -14.65
CA GLN A 299 17.91 -8.93 -13.53
C GLN A 299 16.90 -10.05 -13.32
N ARG A 300 15.70 -9.93 -13.90
CA ARG A 300 14.66 -10.98 -13.80
C ARG A 300 15.16 -12.38 -14.18
N PRO A 301 15.81 -12.61 -15.33
CA PRO A 301 16.25 -13.95 -15.69
C PRO A 301 17.26 -14.53 -14.68
N HIS A 302 18.15 -13.69 -14.15
CA HIS A 302 19.10 -14.10 -13.12
C HIS A 302 18.40 -14.49 -11.81
N PHE A 303 17.39 -13.72 -11.40
CA PHE A 303 16.57 -14.05 -10.24
C PHE A 303 15.81 -15.37 -10.43
N ILE A 304 15.21 -15.60 -11.60
CA ILE A 304 14.49 -16.85 -11.91
C ILE A 304 15.42 -18.06 -11.80
N VAL A 305 16.62 -17.96 -12.38
CA VAL A 305 17.62 -19.04 -12.32
C VAL A 305 18.04 -19.32 -10.88
N TRP A 306 18.34 -18.28 -10.10
CA TRP A 306 18.67 -18.43 -8.68
C TRP A 306 17.52 -19.04 -7.88
N TYR A 307 16.30 -18.54 -8.05
CA TYR A 307 15.13 -18.99 -7.30
C TYR A 307 14.81 -20.46 -7.58
N ASN A 308 14.91 -20.88 -8.85
CA ASN A 308 14.71 -22.28 -9.24
C ASN A 308 15.86 -23.21 -8.78
N SER A 309 16.99 -22.67 -8.34
CA SER A 309 18.11 -23.44 -7.77
C SER A 309 17.93 -23.76 -6.28
N LEU A 310 16.97 -23.10 -5.62
CA LEU A 310 16.64 -23.36 -4.22
C LEU A 310 16.06 -24.78 -4.08
N LYS A 311 16.55 -25.53 -3.09
CA LYS A 311 16.15 -26.91 -2.79
C LYS A 311 15.19 -26.98 -1.61
#